data_AF-A0AB34TKB0-F1
#
_entry.id   AF-A0AB34TKB0-F1
#
_cell.length_a   1.000
_cell.length_b   1.000
_cell.length_c   1.000
_cell.angle_alpha   90.00
_cell.angle_beta   90.00
_cell.angle_gamma   90.00
#
_symmetry.space_group_name_H-M   'P 1'
#
loop_
_entity.id
_entity.type
_entity.pdbx_description
1 polymer ?
#
loop_
_entity_poly.entity_id
_entity_poly.type
_entity_poly.pdbx_seq_one_letter_code
_entity_poly.pdbx_strand_id
1 'polypeptide(L)'
;MLQGLSEGFALGTWTIVGAAIGPLVVAAGFGFRKVVAYFNGVPTPERPFMAWCILSAVLFAIAGSMWQAKAGPFAECRAAGGTNAQCLILPQSNRA
;
A
#
# COMPACT_ATOMS: atom_id res chain seq x y z
N MET A 1 -27.10 -8.40 -6.01
CA MET A 1 -26.12 -8.99 -6.93
C MET A 1 -25.17 -7.96 -7.54
N LEU A 2 -25.65 -6.80 -8.02
CA LEU A 2 -24.77 -5.74 -8.58
C LEU A 2 -23.78 -5.12 -7.56
N GLN A 3 -24.17 -4.94 -6.30
CA GLN A 3 -23.28 -4.40 -5.25
C GLN A 3 -22.07 -5.31 -4.98
N GLY A 4 -22.27 -6.64 -4.84
CA GLY A 4 -21.16 -7.58 -4.63
C GLY A 4 -20.19 -7.66 -5.82
N LEU A 5 -20.69 -7.46 -7.06
CA LEU A 5 -19.83 -7.39 -8.24
C LEU A 5 -18.99 -6.09 -8.24
N SER A 6 -19.60 -4.96 -7.86
CA SER A 6 -18.93 -3.66 -7.73
C SER A 6 -17.86 -3.66 -6.63
N GLU A 7 -18.17 -4.24 -5.46
CA GLU A 7 -17.23 -4.37 -4.35
C GLU A 7 -16.05 -5.29 -4.69
N GLY A 8 -16.32 -6.40 -5.39
CA GLY A 8 -15.28 -7.31 -5.89
C GLY A 8 -14.39 -6.67 -6.96
N PHE A 9 -14.95 -5.85 -7.85
CA PHE A 9 -14.19 -5.14 -8.88
C PHE A 9 -13.29 -4.04 -8.27
N ALA A 10 -13.81 -3.33 -7.27
CA ALA A 10 -13.02 -2.41 -6.48
C ALA A 10 -11.88 -3.17 -5.77
N LEU A 11 -12.16 -4.35 -5.17
CA LEU A 11 -11.19 -5.17 -4.44
C LEU A 11 -10.04 -5.60 -5.34
N GLY A 12 -10.36 -6.07 -6.54
CA GLY A 12 -9.37 -6.37 -7.57
C GLY A 12 -8.51 -5.17 -7.92
N THR A 13 -9.12 -3.99 -8.09
CA THR A 13 -8.40 -2.77 -8.50
C THR A 13 -7.38 -2.33 -7.46
N TRP A 14 -7.76 -2.21 -6.19
CA TRP A 14 -6.83 -1.78 -5.13
C TRP A 14 -5.75 -2.82 -4.85
N THR A 15 -6.06 -4.10 -5.02
CA THR A 15 -5.08 -5.18 -4.91
C THR A 15 -4.03 -5.08 -6.04
N ILE A 16 -4.46 -4.82 -7.28
CA ILE A 16 -3.55 -4.63 -8.43
C ILE A 16 -2.69 -3.36 -8.25
N VAL A 17 -3.30 -2.26 -7.82
CA VAL A 17 -2.57 -1.01 -7.54
C VAL A 17 -1.52 -1.24 -6.46
N GLY A 18 -1.89 -1.91 -5.37
CA GLY A 18 -0.95 -2.32 -4.33
C GLY A 18 0.18 -3.18 -4.91
N ALA A 19 -0.16 -4.25 -5.63
CA ALA A 19 0.81 -5.16 -6.24
C ALA A 19 1.80 -4.47 -7.18
N ALA A 20 1.39 -3.41 -7.89
CA ALA A 20 2.25 -2.63 -8.77
C ALA A 20 3.16 -1.65 -8.01
N ILE A 21 2.66 -1.03 -6.93
CA ILE A 21 3.43 -0.06 -6.14
C ILE A 21 4.59 -0.75 -5.40
N GLY A 22 4.38 -1.96 -4.86
CA GLY A 22 5.41 -2.69 -4.10
C GLY A 22 6.76 -2.81 -4.83
N PRO A 23 6.79 -3.40 -6.05
CA PRO A 23 8.01 -3.52 -6.85
C PRO A 23 8.66 -2.19 -7.20
N LEU A 24 7.87 -1.13 -7.44
CA LEU A 24 8.39 0.22 -7.71
C LEU A 24 9.14 0.78 -6.50
N VAL A 25 8.61 0.58 -5.28
CA VAL A 25 9.28 0.99 -4.04
C VAL A 25 10.60 0.24 -3.87
N VAL A 26 10.63 -1.07 -4.16
CA VAL A 26 11.87 -1.86 -4.10
C VAL A 26 12.89 -1.38 -5.14
N ALA A 27 12.46 -1.13 -6.37
CA ALA A 27 13.31 -0.59 -7.43
C ALA A 27 13.92 0.76 -7.03
N ALA A 28 13.11 1.68 -6.52
CA ALA A 28 13.56 2.99 -6.05
C ALA A 28 14.55 2.87 -4.87
N GLY A 29 14.25 2.03 -3.88
CA GLY A 29 15.12 1.82 -2.72
C GLY A 29 16.47 1.20 -3.08
N PHE A 30 16.48 0.22 -3.99
CA PHE A 30 17.72 -0.37 -4.50
C PHE A 30 18.52 0.62 -5.34
N GLY A 31 17.86 1.39 -6.20
CA GLY A 31 18.48 2.44 -7.00
C GLY A 31 19.13 3.51 -6.13
N PHE A 32 18.41 4.04 -5.15
CA PHE A 32 18.92 5.03 -4.21
C PHE A 32 20.14 4.51 -3.45
N ARG A 33 20.08 3.27 -2.95
CA ARG A 33 21.21 2.67 -2.24
C ARG A 33 22.46 2.51 -3.13
N LYS A 34 22.28 2.16 -4.41
CA LYS A 34 23.40 2.10 -5.36
C LYS A 34 24.04 3.46 -5.58
N VAL A 35 23.22 4.50 -5.74
CA VAL A 35 23.70 5.88 -5.87
C VAL A 35 24.47 6.32 -4.63
N VAL A 36 23.95 6.08 -3.43
CA VAL A 36 24.62 6.42 -2.16
C VAL A 36 25.94 5.67 -2.00
N ALA A 37 25.97 4.37 -2.32
CA ALA A 37 27.18 3.57 -2.20
C ALA A 37 28.27 4.00 -3.21
N TYR A 38 27.87 4.40 -4.41
CA TYR A 38 28.76 5.01 -5.41
C TYR A 38 29.42 6.27 -4.88
N PHE A 39 28.64 7.20 -4.31
CA PHE A 39 29.20 8.44 -3.73
C PHE A 39 30.08 8.20 -2.51
N ASN A 40 29.85 7.12 -1.75
CA ASN A 40 30.64 6.78 -0.57
C ASN A 40 31.83 5.85 -0.86
N GLY A 41 32.04 5.43 -2.12
CA GLY A 41 33.13 4.51 -2.49
C GLY A 41 33.02 3.12 -1.86
N VAL A 42 31.82 2.70 -1.42
CA VAL A 42 31.60 1.41 -0.76
C VAL A 42 31.04 0.40 -1.77
N PRO A 43 31.55 -0.84 -1.82
CA PRO A 43 30.99 -1.87 -2.68
C PRO A 43 29.54 -2.19 -2.29
N THR A 44 28.65 -2.26 -3.29
CA THR A 44 27.28 -2.71 -3.10
C THR A 44 27.19 -4.23 -3.21
N PRO A 45 26.78 -4.95 -2.15
CA PRO A 45 26.57 -6.39 -2.25
C PRO A 45 25.40 -6.69 -3.18
N GLU A 46 25.52 -7.76 -3.96
CA GLU A 46 24.39 -8.30 -4.72
C GLU A 46 23.31 -8.79 -3.76
N ARG A 47 22.08 -8.38 -4.02
CA ARG A 47 20.90 -8.75 -3.25
C ARG A 47 19.87 -9.38 -4.19
N PRO A 48 19.03 -10.30 -3.70
CA PRO A 48 18.05 -11.00 -4.53
C PRO A 48 16.89 -10.06 -4.91
N PHE A 49 17.15 -9.15 -5.86
CA PHE A 49 16.24 -8.08 -6.25
C PHE A 49 14.86 -8.62 -6.64
N MET A 50 14.83 -9.67 -7.44
CA MET A 50 13.59 -10.32 -7.88
C MET A 50 12.76 -10.86 -6.70
N ALA A 51 13.41 -11.47 -5.69
CA ALA A 51 12.73 -11.96 -4.50
C ALA A 51 12.12 -10.81 -3.68
N TRP A 52 12.84 -9.68 -3.55
CA TRP A 52 12.32 -8.49 -2.89
C TRP A 52 11.16 -7.87 -3.66
N CYS A 53 11.22 -7.81 -5.00
CA CYS A 53 10.10 -7.34 -5.81
C CYS A 53 8.86 -8.22 -5.63
N ILE A 54 8.99 -9.55 -5.69
CA ILE A 54 7.87 -10.48 -5.48
C ILE A 54 7.28 -10.31 -4.07
N LEU A 55 8.12 -10.30 -3.05
CA LEU A 55 7.68 -10.11 -1.67
C LEU A 55 6.94 -8.77 -1.51
N SER A 56 7.47 -7.69 -2.07
CA SER A 56 6.83 -6.37 -2.00
C SER A 56 5.51 -6.31 -2.76
N ALA A 57 5.39 -6.99 -3.90
CA ALA A 57 4.14 -7.08 -4.64
C ALA A 57 3.06 -7.74 -3.80
N VAL A 58 3.38 -8.86 -3.14
CA VAL A 58 2.44 -9.56 -2.25
C VAL A 58 2.05 -8.69 -1.06
N LEU A 59 3.01 -8.08 -0.36
CA LEU A 59 2.75 -7.26 0.82
C LEU A 59 1.90 -6.03 0.48
N PHE A 60 2.22 -5.33 -0.62
CA PHE A 60 1.46 -4.16 -1.01
C PHE A 60 0.10 -4.52 -1.62
N ALA A 61 -0.05 -5.69 -2.26
CA ALA A 61 -1.34 -6.20 -2.67
C ALA A 61 -2.28 -6.36 -1.48
N ILE A 62 -1.80 -7.02 -0.41
CA ILE A 62 -2.54 -7.18 0.86
C ILE A 62 -2.88 -5.79 1.45
N ALA A 63 -1.91 -4.88 1.50
CA ALA A 63 -2.14 -3.53 2.01
C ALA A 63 -3.19 -2.77 1.18
N GLY A 64 -3.18 -2.93 -0.14
CA GLY A 64 -4.18 -2.37 -1.05
C GLY A 64 -5.58 -2.92 -0.78
N SER A 65 -5.72 -4.23 -0.60
CA SER A 65 -7.00 -4.85 -0.23
C SER A 65 -7.51 -4.35 1.13
N MET A 66 -6.61 -4.22 2.12
CA MET A 66 -6.95 -3.66 3.44
C MET A 66 -7.35 -2.18 3.37
N TRP A 67 -6.70 -1.40 2.51
CA TRP A 67 -7.03 0.01 2.32
C TRP A 67 -8.46 0.18 1.83
N GLN A 68 -8.88 -0.61 0.84
CA GLN A 68 -10.26 -0.56 0.37
C GLN A 68 -11.29 -0.89 1.44
N ALA A 69 -11.02 -1.92 2.27
CA ALA A 69 -11.91 -2.28 3.37
C ALA A 69 -12.13 -1.12 4.35
N LYS A 70 -11.17 -0.19 4.43
CA LYS A 70 -11.20 0.98 5.30
C LYS A 70 -11.59 2.29 4.60
N ALA A 71 -11.53 2.33 3.27
CA ALA A 71 -11.74 3.54 2.47
C ALA A 71 -13.16 4.11 2.62
N GLY A 72 -14.19 3.24 2.67
CA GLY A 72 -15.57 3.64 2.93
C GLY A 72 -15.75 4.31 4.31
N PRO A 73 -15.45 3.61 5.42
CA PRO A 73 -15.53 4.17 6.77
C PRO A 73 -14.68 5.43 6.97
N PHE A 74 -13.53 5.51 6.28
CA PHE A 74 -12.67 6.69 6.33
C PHE A 74 -13.32 7.90 5.64
N ALA A 75 -13.94 7.70 4.47
CA ALA A 75 -14.63 8.76 3.73
C ALA A 75 -15.82 9.32 4.53
N GLU A 76 -16.60 8.44 5.19
CA GLU A 76 -17.71 8.82 6.05
C GLU A 76 -17.23 9.62 7.27
N CYS A 77 -16.16 9.16 7.94
CA CYS A 77 -15.56 9.89 9.06
C CYS A 77 -15.04 11.28 8.66
N ARG A 78 -14.46 11.41 7.48
CA ARG A 78 -13.96 12.68 6.95
C ARG A 78 -15.13 13.61 6.60
N ALA A 79 -16.20 13.08 6.00
CA ALA A 79 -17.42 13.83 5.71
C ALA A 79 -18.10 14.36 6.99
N ALA A 80 -18.00 13.60 8.09
CA ALA A 80 -18.46 14.03 9.42
C ALA A 80 -17.52 15.04 10.12
N GLY A 81 -16.48 15.54 9.45
CA GLY A 81 -15.55 16.54 9.99
C GLY A 81 -14.41 15.98 10.85
N GLY A 82 -14.23 14.66 10.89
CA GLY A 82 -13.13 14.02 11.61
C GLY A 82 -11.76 14.30 10.99
N THR A 83 -10.73 14.40 11.83
CA THR A 83 -9.34 14.53 11.34
C THR A 83 -8.82 13.21 10.77
N ASN A 84 -7.84 13.25 9.86
CA ASN A 84 -7.29 12.04 9.22
C ASN A 84 -6.82 10.99 10.24
N ALA A 85 -6.20 11.40 11.35
CA ALA A 85 -5.75 10.50 12.41
C ALA A 85 -6.93 9.82 13.11
N GLN A 86 -8.00 10.56 13.42
CA GLN A 86 -9.21 10.01 14.02
C GLN A 86 -9.90 9.01 13.09
N CYS A 87 -9.95 9.31 11.79
CA CYS A 87 -10.56 8.43 10.79
C CYS A 87 -9.73 7.18 10.50
N LEU A 88 -8.42 7.23 10.75
CA LEU A 88 -7.55 6.07 10.61
C LEU A 88 -7.51 5.20 11.88
N ILE A 89 -7.72 5.74 13.08
CA ILE A 89 -7.45 5.04 14.35
C ILE A 89 -8.73 4.54 15.03
N LEU A 90 -9.85 5.26 14.93
CA LEU A 90 -11.06 4.93 15.67
C LEU A 90 -11.95 3.95 14.89
N PRO A 91 -12.32 2.79 15.48
CA PRO A 91 -13.43 2.01 14.96
C PRO A 91 -14.70 2.86 15.05
N GLN A 92 -15.43 3.00 13.93
CA GLN A 92 -16.64 3.83 13.85
C GLN A 92 -17.76 3.35 14.80
N SER A 93 -17.63 2.20 15.46
CA SER A 93 -18.58 1.67 16.45
C SER A 93 -18.73 2.55 17.70
N ASN A 94 -17.80 3.47 17.97
CA ASN A 94 -17.87 4.38 19.12
C ASN A 94 -18.56 5.73 18.83
N ARG A 95 -19.21 5.88 17.67
CA ARG A 95 -19.93 7.11 17.29
C ARG A 95 -21.45 6.93 17.18
N ALA A 96 -21.97 5.77 17.57
CA ALA A 96 -23.41 5.56 17.75
C ALA A 96 -23.88 6.13 19.09
#